data_AF-A0A0F3PGC4-F1
#
_entry.id   AF-A0A0F3PGC4-F1
#
_cell.length_a   1.000
_cell.length_b   1.000
_cell.length_c   1.000
_cell.angle_alpha   90.00
_cell.angle_beta   90.00
_cell.angle_gamma   90.00
#
_symmetry.space_group_name_H-M   'P 1'
#
loop_
_entity.id
_entity.type
_entity.pdbx_description
1 polymer ?
#
loop_
_entity_poly.entity_id
_entity_poly.type
_entity_poly.pdbx_seq_one_letter_code
_entity_poly.pdbx_strand_id
1 'polypeptide(L)'
;MVVALGGGCELLLHSSFIIGNQELNAGLVELGVGLIPGWGAGVTEMFARSNGNKTKLIRNISNIIEQNKTSSADYFKADYDVENMYVNMNKHYILEEALKLNLLKKIVPIPHKITLPKINLATAIDTSKYKVLSKFQDIIDTHNETNEEELLAYEQEIFLELAKDAKTIEKLKVIVG
;
A
#
# COMPACT_ATOMS: atom_id res chain seq x y z
N MET A 1 9.52 12.53 16.15
CA MET A 1 9.27 12.12 14.76
C MET A 1 8.65 10.75 14.78
N VAL A 2 7.42 10.62 14.26
CA VAL A 2 6.69 9.35 14.13
C VAL A 2 6.76 8.93 12.67
N VAL A 3 7.26 7.73 12.38
CA VAL A 3 7.54 7.28 11.02
C VAL A 3 7.07 5.84 10.84
N ALA A 4 6.37 5.58 9.74
CA ALA A 4 5.94 4.25 9.32
C ALA A 4 6.17 4.10 7.80
N LEU A 5 7.35 3.61 7.41
CA LEU A 5 7.74 3.47 6.00
C LEU A 5 7.81 2.00 5.61
N GLY A 6 7.43 1.73 4.36
CA GLY A 6 7.42 0.39 3.77
C GLY A 6 6.57 -0.60 4.56
N GLY A 7 7.17 -1.69 5.04
CA GLY A 7 6.49 -2.67 5.91
C GLY A 7 5.80 -2.08 7.15
N GLY A 8 6.32 -0.96 7.70
CA GLY A 8 5.62 -0.24 8.79
C GLY A 8 4.33 0.43 8.32
N CYS A 9 4.29 0.92 7.07
CA CYS A 9 3.10 1.45 6.43
C CYS A 9 2.12 0.32 6.06
N GLU A 10 2.62 -0.82 5.59
CA GLU A 10 1.80 -2.02 5.33
C GLU A 10 1.04 -2.47 6.59
N LEU A 11 1.71 -2.50 7.75
CA LEU A 11 1.05 -2.80 9.03
C LEU A 11 -0.07 -1.81 9.37
N LEU A 12 0.14 -0.52 9.09
CA LEU A 12 -0.89 0.50 9.27
C LEU A 12 -2.08 0.26 8.33
N LEU A 13 -1.84 -0.05 7.05
CA LEU A 13 -2.88 -0.29 6.06
C LEU A 13 -3.74 -1.52 6.38
N HIS A 14 -3.14 -2.57 6.98
CA HIS A 14 -3.87 -3.75 7.43
C HIS A 14 -4.62 -3.56 8.76
N SER A 15 -4.34 -2.48 9.50
CA SER A 15 -4.95 -2.27 10.80
C SER A 15 -6.43 -1.94 10.66
N SER A 16 -7.27 -2.59 11.48
CA SER A 16 -8.72 -2.33 11.48
C SER A 16 -9.06 -0.90 11.91
N PHE A 17 -8.22 -0.31 12.76
CA PHE A 17 -8.29 1.09 13.17
C PHE A 17 -6.89 1.62 13.47
N ILE A 18 -6.64 2.89 13.17
CA ILE A 18 -5.36 3.55 13.42
C ILE A 18 -5.56 4.76 14.33
N ILE A 19 -4.78 4.82 15.41
CA ILE A 19 -4.54 6.06 16.16
C ILE A 19 -3.18 6.60 15.73
N GLY A 20 -3.18 7.65 14.91
CA GLY A 20 -1.96 8.25 14.37
C GLY A 20 -1.64 9.59 15.05
N ASN A 21 -0.35 9.88 15.23
CA ASN A 21 0.07 11.24 15.58
C ASN A 21 -0.05 12.16 14.35
N GLN A 22 -0.35 13.44 14.54
CA GLN A 22 -0.37 14.38 13.41
C GLN A 22 0.97 14.46 12.66
N GLU A 23 2.12 14.31 13.33
CA GLU A 23 3.45 14.31 12.70
C GLU A 23 3.83 12.96 12.07
N LEU A 24 2.87 12.05 11.88
CA LEU A 24 3.11 10.76 11.23
C LEU A 24 3.59 10.97 9.79
N ASN A 25 4.79 10.48 9.51
CA ASN A 25 5.27 10.34 8.14
C ASN A 25 5.10 8.88 7.71
N ALA A 26 4.22 8.63 6.75
CA ALA A 26 3.91 7.28 6.30
C ALA A 26 3.90 7.15 4.78
N GLY A 27 4.32 5.98 4.29
CA GLY A 27 4.28 5.69 2.87
C GLY A 27 5.04 4.43 2.47
N LEU A 28 4.74 3.97 1.26
CA LEU A 28 5.36 2.81 0.61
C LEU A 28 6.56 3.30 -0.20
N VAL A 29 7.77 2.86 0.16
CA VAL A 29 9.05 3.39 -0.36
C VAL A 29 9.92 2.32 -1.00
N GLU A 30 9.42 1.09 -1.07
CA GLU A 30 10.12 -0.11 -1.54
C GLU A 30 10.63 0.05 -2.98
N LEU A 31 9.90 0.78 -3.83
CA LEU A 31 10.35 1.00 -5.21
C LEU A 31 11.62 1.85 -5.30
N GLY A 32 11.94 2.62 -4.25
CA GLY A 32 13.20 3.32 -4.14
C GLY A 32 14.39 2.36 -4.19
N VAL A 33 14.25 1.21 -3.52
CA VAL A 33 15.26 0.15 -3.51
C VAL A 33 15.08 -0.88 -4.64
N GLY A 34 14.02 -0.77 -5.43
CA GLY A 34 13.72 -1.64 -6.57
C GLY A 34 12.77 -2.79 -6.26
N LEU A 35 12.08 -2.74 -5.12
CA LEU A 35 11.11 -3.75 -4.69
C LEU A 35 9.69 -3.17 -4.71
N ILE A 36 8.69 -4.04 -4.66
CA ILE A 36 7.33 -3.63 -4.30
C ILE A 36 7.08 -3.89 -2.82
N PRO A 37 6.07 -3.25 -2.22
CA PRO A 37 5.44 -3.74 -0.99
C PRO A 37 5.04 -5.21 -1.16
N GLY A 38 5.30 -6.06 -0.16
CA GLY A 38 5.27 -7.52 -0.33
C GLY A 38 4.64 -8.29 0.83
N TRP A 39 4.00 -7.62 1.77
CA TRP A 39 3.42 -8.24 2.97
C TRP A 39 1.90 -8.41 2.92
N GLY A 40 1.31 -8.39 1.72
CA GLY A 40 -0.13 -8.47 1.45
C GLY A 40 -0.88 -7.18 1.74
N ALA A 41 -0.41 -6.37 2.68
CA ALA A 41 -1.03 -5.07 2.98
C ALA A 41 -0.56 -3.92 2.07
N GLY A 42 0.25 -4.25 1.07
CA GLY A 42 0.79 -3.35 0.07
C GLY A 42 -0.05 -3.31 -1.19
N VAL A 43 0.35 -4.06 -2.22
CA VAL A 43 -0.32 -4.07 -3.54
C VAL A 43 -1.73 -4.66 -3.40
N THR A 44 -1.87 -5.77 -2.70
CA THR A 44 -3.15 -6.47 -2.56
C THR A 44 -4.20 -5.61 -1.87
N GLU A 45 -3.88 -5.01 -0.72
CA GLU A 45 -4.78 -4.10 0.00
C GLU A 45 -5.10 -2.83 -0.81
N MET A 46 -4.12 -2.26 -1.53
CA MET A 46 -4.35 -1.12 -2.41
C MET A 46 -5.32 -1.44 -3.56
N PHE A 47 -5.27 -2.66 -4.11
CA PHE A 47 -6.21 -3.11 -5.12
C PHE A 47 -7.59 -3.39 -4.51
N ALA A 48 -7.65 -4.06 -3.35
CA ALA A 48 -8.89 -4.34 -2.63
C ALA A 48 -9.65 -3.06 -2.27
N ARG A 49 -8.97 -2.06 -1.70
CA ARG A 49 -9.55 -0.76 -1.31
C ARG A 49 -10.06 0.08 -2.47
N SER A 50 -9.56 -0.17 -3.69
CA SER A 50 -10.07 0.53 -4.87
C SER A 50 -11.54 0.19 -5.14
N ASN A 51 -12.00 -1.00 -4.72
CA ASN A 51 -13.38 -1.46 -4.84
C ASN A 51 -13.98 -1.23 -6.25
N GLY A 52 -13.22 -1.54 -7.29
CA GLY A 52 -13.63 -1.33 -8.69
C GLY A 52 -13.66 0.14 -9.16
N ASN A 53 -13.24 1.10 -8.32
CA ASN A 53 -13.18 2.51 -8.70
C ASN A 53 -11.84 2.81 -9.41
N LYS A 54 -11.95 3.25 -10.67
CA LYS A 54 -10.82 3.59 -11.53
C LYS A 54 -9.89 4.64 -10.92
N THR A 55 -10.45 5.73 -10.41
CA THR A 55 -9.69 6.85 -9.86
C THR A 55 -8.96 6.44 -8.58
N LYS A 56 -9.62 5.66 -7.72
CA LYS A 56 -9.00 5.15 -6.50
C LYS A 56 -7.85 4.19 -6.83
N LEU A 57 -8.05 3.28 -7.77
CA LEU A 57 -7.00 2.34 -8.19
C LEU A 57 -5.78 3.07 -8.76
N ILE A 58 -5.99 4.03 -9.67
CA ILE A 58 -4.90 4.82 -10.26
C ILE A 58 -4.12 5.54 -9.15
N ARG A 59 -4.80 6.23 -8.23
CA ARG A 59 -4.14 6.91 -7.10
C ARG A 59 -3.35 5.93 -6.23
N ASN A 60 -3.93 4.77 -5.91
CA ASN A 60 -3.26 3.78 -5.06
C ASN A 60 -1.99 3.21 -5.74
N ILE A 61 -2.06 2.95 -7.04
CA ILE A 61 -0.91 2.54 -7.84
C ILE A 61 0.12 3.68 -7.92
N SER A 62 -0.31 4.92 -8.14
CA SER A 62 0.57 6.10 -8.12
C SER A 62 1.29 6.25 -6.77
N ASN A 63 0.61 6.04 -5.64
CA ASN A 63 1.25 6.09 -4.33
C ASN A 63 2.42 5.11 -4.20
N ILE A 64 2.25 3.89 -4.73
CA ILE A 64 3.32 2.88 -4.75
C ILE A 64 4.43 3.34 -5.69
N ILE A 65 4.08 3.66 -6.94
CA ILE A 65 5.04 3.94 -8.02
C ILE A 65 5.88 5.19 -7.77
N GLU A 66 5.25 6.25 -7.26
CA GLU A 66 5.89 7.52 -6.96
C GLU A 66 6.57 7.53 -5.59
N GLN A 67 6.47 6.43 -4.83
CA GLN A 67 6.99 6.30 -3.47
C GLN A 67 6.42 7.40 -2.56
N ASN A 68 5.10 7.61 -2.62
CA ASN A 68 4.45 8.72 -1.95
C ASN A 68 4.61 8.61 -0.43
N LYS A 69 5.45 9.49 0.13
CA LYS A 69 5.63 9.66 1.57
C LYS A 69 4.85 10.88 2.02
N THR A 70 3.79 10.63 2.75
CA THR A 70 2.97 11.67 3.38
C THR A 70 3.68 12.28 4.57
N SER A 71 3.45 13.58 4.81
CA SER A 71 4.11 14.36 5.87
C SER A 71 3.28 14.50 7.15
N SER A 72 2.02 14.06 7.12
CA SER A 72 1.12 14.08 8.28
C SER A 72 0.14 12.92 8.25
N ALA A 73 -0.47 12.64 9.40
CA ALA A 73 -1.54 11.65 9.51
C ALA A 73 -2.77 12.01 8.67
N ASP A 74 -3.12 13.30 8.55
CA ASP A 74 -4.25 13.73 7.71
C ASP A 74 -3.99 13.45 6.21
N TYR A 75 -2.76 13.72 5.74
CA TYR A 75 -2.37 13.39 4.37
C TYR A 75 -2.31 11.89 4.15
N PHE A 76 -1.78 11.12 5.11
CA PHE A 76 -1.82 9.66 5.04
C PHE A 76 -3.26 9.14 4.91
N LYS A 77 -4.16 9.68 5.74
CA LYS A 77 -5.59 9.34 5.71
C LYS A 77 -6.22 9.60 4.35
N ALA A 78 -5.96 10.77 3.76
CA ALA A 78 -6.51 11.19 2.48
C ALA A 78 -5.90 10.44 1.30
N ASP A 79 -4.57 10.33 1.25
CA ASP A 79 -3.84 9.79 0.10
C ASP A 79 -3.93 8.26 0.02
N TYR A 80 -4.02 7.58 1.16
CA TYR A 80 -4.16 6.12 1.24
C TYR A 80 -5.60 5.64 1.50
N ASP A 81 -6.58 6.56 1.57
CA ASP A 81 -8.00 6.25 1.81
C ASP A 81 -8.23 5.40 3.07
N VAL A 82 -7.61 5.84 4.16
CA VAL A 82 -7.73 5.16 5.46
C VAL A 82 -8.94 5.71 6.19
N GLU A 83 -10.10 5.08 6.00
CA GLU A 83 -11.34 5.56 6.62
C GLU A 83 -11.31 5.48 8.16
N ASN A 84 -10.78 4.36 8.70
CA ASN A 84 -10.76 4.05 10.14
C ASN A 84 -9.49 4.59 10.82
N MET A 85 -9.32 5.91 10.81
CA MET A 85 -8.19 6.56 11.44
C MET A 85 -8.61 7.79 12.23
N TYR A 86 -8.11 7.88 13.47
CA TYR A 86 -8.18 9.08 14.31
C TYR A 86 -6.79 9.69 14.44
N VAL A 87 -6.75 11.01 14.30
CA VAL A 87 -5.52 11.80 14.32
C VAL A 87 -5.43 12.53 15.66
N ASN A 88 -4.36 12.27 16.41
CA ASN A 88 -4.09 12.93 17.68
C ASN A 88 -2.86 13.85 17.57
N MET A 89 -3.01 15.09 18.01
CA MET A 89 -1.92 16.06 18.08
C MET A 89 -0.89 15.73 19.15
N ASN A 90 -1.29 15.07 20.23
CA ASN A 90 -0.42 14.70 21.34
C ASN A 90 0.07 13.26 21.22
N LYS A 91 1.36 13.09 20.91
CA LYS A 91 2.00 11.79 20.77
C LYS A 91 1.94 10.91 22.02
N HIS A 92 1.78 11.50 23.21
CA HIS A 92 1.80 10.76 24.48
C HIS A 92 0.48 10.02 24.76
N TYR A 93 -0.62 10.44 24.15
CA TYR A 93 -1.94 9.83 24.38
C TYR A 93 -2.31 8.76 23.35
N ILE A 94 -1.49 8.53 22.33
CA ILE A 94 -1.80 7.58 21.24
C ILE A 94 -2.08 6.17 21.77
N LEU A 95 -1.22 5.66 22.65
CA LEU A 95 -1.38 4.32 23.19
C LEU A 95 -2.60 4.24 24.10
N GLU A 96 -2.81 5.24 24.96
CA GLU A 96 -3.95 5.27 25.88
C GLU A 96 -5.27 5.34 25.12
N GLU A 97 -5.35 6.17 24.07
CA GLU A 97 -6.53 6.24 23.20
C GLU A 97 -6.75 4.95 22.42
N ALA A 98 -5.69 4.34 21.90
CA ALA A 98 -5.80 3.05 21.22
C ALA A 98 -6.36 1.97 22.15
N LEU A 99 -5.93 1.95 23.42
CA LEU A 99 -6.43 1.00 24.42
C LEU A 99 -7.89 1.29 24.85
N LYS A 100 -8.35 2.55 24.77
CA LYS A 100 -9.74 2.93 25.03
C LYS A 100 -10.70 2.52 23.92
N LEU A 101 -10.21 2.23 22.71
CA LEU A 101 -11.05 1.78 21.62
C LEU A 101 -11.62 0.39 21.95
N ASN A 102 -12.91 0.35 22.29
CA ASN A 102 -13.69 -0.88 22.29
C ASN A 102 -14.06 -1.25 20.85
N LEU A 103 -13.06 -1.68 20.08
CA LEU A 103 -13.32 -2.30 18.80
C LEU A 103 -13.95 -3.66 19.07
N LEU A 104 -15.14 -3.89 18.52
CA LEU A 104 -15.63 -5.25 18.35
C LEU A 104 -14.52 -6.02 17.64
N LYS A 105 -14.26 -7.28 18.05
CA LYS A 105 -13.44 -8.22 17.26
C LYS A 105 -14.17 -8.48 15.95
N LYS A 106 -14.13 -7.50 15.06
CA LYS A 106 -14.68 -7.57 13.74
C LYS A 106 -13.58 -8.23 12.95
N ILE A 107 -13.76 -9.51 12.67
CA ILE A 107 -13.09 -10.10 11.52
C ILE A 107 -13.58 -9.23 10.37
N VAL A 108 -12.71 -8.36 9.84
CA VAL A 108 -13.02 -7.65 8.60
C VAL A 108 -13.27 -8.76 7.60
N PRO A 109 -14.51 -8.91 7.07
CA PRO A 109 -14.76 -9.97 6.12
C PRO A 109 -13.84 -9.68 4.94
N ILE A 110 -12.88 -10.56 4.73
CA ILE A 110 -12.04 -10.58 3.53
C ILE A 110 -13.01 -10.47 2.36
N PRO A 111 -12.95 -9.42 1.54
CA PRO A 111 -13.83 -9.32 0.38
C PRO A 111 -13.59 -10.58 -0.45
N HIS A 112 -14.57 -11.49 -0.47
CA HIS A 112 -14.46 -12.74 -1.23
C HIS A 112 -14.38 -12.47 -2.74
N LYS A 113 -14.64 -11.23 -3.15
CA LYS A 113 -14.61 -10.75 -4.51
C LYS A 113 -14.13 -9.30 -4.54
N ILE A 114 -13.00 -9.08 -5.22
CA ILE A 114 -12.41 -7.78 -5.49
C ILE A 114 -12.61 -7.50 -6.97
N THR A 115 -13.40 -6.47 -7.28
CA THR A 115 -13.64 -6.07 -8.67
C THR A 115 -12.47 -5.25 -9.18
N LEU A 116 -11.90 -5.66 -10.31
CA LEU A 116 -10.83 -4.92 -10.97
C LEU A 116 -11.42 -4.09 -12.12
N PRO A 117 -11.27 -2.76 -12.12
CA PRO A 117 -11.79 -1.96 -13.20
C PRO A 117 -10.92 -2.11 -14.43
N LYS A 118 -11.54 -2.30 -15.61
CA LYS A 118 -10.83 -2.25 -16.89
C LYS A 118 -10.28 -0.84 -17.13
N ILE A 119 -8.96 -0.70 -17.02
CA ILE A 119 -8.21 0.53 -17.25
C ILE A 119 -6.88 0.21 -17.94
N ASN A 120 -6.40 1.16 -18.73
CA ASN A 120 -5.05 1.12 -19.27
C ASN A 120 -4.16 2.06 -18.44
N LEU A 121 -3.34 1.48 -17.58
CA LEU A 121 -2.44 2.19 -16.68
C LEU A 121 -1.41 3.04 -17.42
N ALA A 122 -0.92 2.58 -18.59
CA ALA A 122 0.07 3.32 -19.37
C ALA A 122 -0.45 4.66 -19.91
N THR A 123 -1.77 4.79 -20.10
CA THR A 123 -2.40 6.05 -20.48
C THR A 123 -2.74 6.96 -19.30
N ALA A 124 -2.86 6.38 -18.10
CA ALA A 124 -3.26 7.09 -16.89
C ALA A 124 -2.06 7.59 -16.07
N ILE A 125 -0.91 6.91 -16.16
CA ILE A 125 0.28 7.17 -15.35
C ILE A 125 1.50 7.26 -16.28
N ASP A 126 2.07 8.45 -16.46
CA ASP A 126 3.26 8.67 -17.31
C ASP A 126 4.53 8.13 -16.63
N THR A 127 4.77 6.83 -16.76
CA THR A 127 5.84 6.15 -16.03
C THR A 127 6.59 5.11 -16.84
N SER A 128 7.08 5.52 -18.02
CA SER A 128 7.99 4.76 -18.89
C SER A 128 9.26 4.18 -18.22
N LYS A 129 9.52 4.51 -16.95
CA LYS A 129 10.66 4.05 -16.15
C LYS A 129 10.42 2.78 -15.33
N TYR A 130 9.18 2.41 -15.02
CA TYR A 130 8.93 1.36 -14.03
C TYR A 130 8.39 0.07 -14.67
N LYS A 131 9.24 -0.96 -14.70
CA LYS A 131 8.88 -2.32 -15.17
C LYS A 131 7.71 -2.95 -14.40
N VAL A 132 7.44 -2.46 -13.18
CA VAL A 132 6.33 -2.97 -12.35
C VAL A 132 4.96 -2.60 -12.91
N LEU A 133 4.85 -1.50 -13.68
CA LEU A 133 3.56 -1.03 -14.19
C LEU A 133 2.94 -2.05 -15.16
N SER A 134 3.75 -2.70 -15.99
CA SER A 134 3.25 -3.75 -16.88
C SER A 134 2.72 -4.94 -16.08
N LYS A 135 3.37 -5.30 -14.97
CA LYS A 135 2.90 -6.39 -14.10
C LYS A 135 1.57 -6.06 -13.42
N PHE A 136 1.38 -4.82 -12.99
CA PHE A 136 0.08 -4.37 -12.48
C PHE A 136 -1.00 -4.33 -13.57
N GLN A 137 -0.62 -3.99 -14.81
CA GLN A 137 -1.52 -4.06 -15.96
C GLN A 137 -1.94 -5.51 -16.26
N ASP A 138 -0.99 -6.46 -16.21
CA ASP A 138 -1.26 -7.88 -16.43
C ASP A 138 -2.29 -8.42 -15.43
N ILE A 139 -2.22 -8.01 -14.16
CA ILE A 139 -3.22 -8.38 -13.14
C ILE A 139 -4.61 -7.86 -13.51
N ILE A 140 -4.72 -6.60 -13.96
CA ILE A 140 -5.98 -5.95 -14.34
C ILE A 140 -6.58 -6.59 -15.61
N ASP A 141 -5.73 -6.97 -16.57
CA ASP A 141 -6.18 -7.52 -17.85
C ASP A 141 -6.55 -9.01 -17.75
N THR A 142 -5.91 -9.75 -16.85
CA THR A 142 -6.15 -11.20 -16.67
C THR A 142 -7.49 -11.48 -16.00
N HIS A 143 -7.92 -10.64 -15.05
CA HIS A 143 -9.09 -10.89 -14.21
C HIS A 143 -10.02 -9.69 -14.14
N ASN A 144 -11.31 -9.89 -14.44
CA ASN A 144 -12.33 -8.87 -14.18
C ASN A 144 -12.65 -8.77 -12.67
N GLU A 145 -12.49 -9.89 -11.96
CA GLU A 145 -12.75 -10.07 -10.54
C GLU A 145 -11.72 -11.05 -9.99
N THR A 146 -11.20 -10.78 -8.80
CA THR A 146 -10.19 -11.61 -8.13
C THR A 146 -10.51 -11.73 -6.63
N ASN A 147 -9.65 -12.35 -5.85
CA ASN A 147 -9.73 -12.44 -4.40
C ASN A 147 -8.38 -12.08 -3.77
N GLU A 148 -8.35 -11.94 -2.44
CA GLU A 148 -7.15 -11.54 -1.71
C GLU A 148 -6.01 -12.57 -1.85
N GLU A 149 -6.32 -13.88 -1.87
CA GLU A 149 -5.32 -14.95 -1.96
C GLU A 149 -4.60 -14.93 -3.32
N GLU A 150 -5.34 -14.72 -4.41
CA GLU A 150 -4.79 -14.58 -5.76
C GLU A 150 -3.93 -13.32 -5.89
N LEU A 151 -4.41 -12.17 -5.40
CA LEU A 151 -3.64 -10.92 -5.41
C LEU A 151 -2.37 -11.04 -4.58
N LEU A 152 -2.44 -11.69 -3.42
CA LEU A 152 -1.27 -11.96 -2.58
C LEU A 152 -0.26 -12.86 -3.30
N ALA A 153 -0.73 -13.89 -4.01
CA ALA A 153 0.14 -14.75 -4.80
C ALA A 153 0.88 -13.96 -5.91
N TYR A 154 0.15 -13.10 -6.63
CA TYR A 154 0.76 -12.20 -7.62
C TYR A 154 1.77 -11.23 -6.98
N GLU A 155 1.42 -10.64 -5.84
CA GLU A 155 2.31 -9.74 -5.11
C GLU A 155 3.61 -10.45 -4.71
N GLN A 156 3.52 -11.66 -4.13
CA GLN A 156 4.68 -12.45 -3.75
C GLN A 156 5.54 -12.85 -4.96
N GLU A 157 4.91 -13.23 -6.07
CA GLU A 157 5.60 -13.56 -7.33
C GLU A 157 6.39 -12.35 -7.86
N ILE A 158 5.73 -11.19 -7.97
CA ILE A 158 6.36 -9.95 -8.43
C ILE A 158 7.50 -9.54 -7.49
N PHE A 159 7.29 -9.63 -6.19
CA PHE A 159 8.31 -9.32 -5.19
C PHE A 159 9.55 -10.21 -5.35
N LEU A 160 9.35 -11.53 -5.47
CA LEU A 160 10.44 -12.50 -5.61
C LEU A 160 11.22 -12.33 -6.92
N GLU A 161 10.54 -11.96 -8.01
CA GLU A 161 11.21 -11.64 -9.27
C GLU A 161 12.07 -10.38 -9.15
N LEU A 162 11.52 -9.31 -8.55
CA LEU A 162 12.24 -8.06 -8.36
C LEU A 162 13.42 -8.21 -7.39
N ALA A 163 13.28 -9.03 -6.36
CA ALA A 163 14.34 -9.33 -5.40
C ALA A 163 15.53 -10.07 -6.03
N LYS A 164 15.29 -10.83 -7.12
CA LYS A 164 16.35 -11.52 -7.88
C LYS A 164 17.01 -10.63 -8.92
N ASP A 165 16.45 -9.45 -9.24
CA ASP A 165 17.01 -8.56 -10.25
C ASP A 165 18.36 -7.96 -9.80
N ALA A 166 19.34 -8.00 -10.70
CA ALA A 166 20.69 -7.55 -10.38
C ALA A 166 20.74 -6.06 -9.99
N LYS A 167 19.90 -5.21 -10.60
CA LYS A 167 19.87 -3.77 -10.27
C LYS A 167 19.28 -3.53 -8.89
N THR A 168 18.26 -4.31 -8.50
CA THR A 168 17.70 -4.27 -7.15
C THR A 168 18.75 -4.66 -6.11
N ILE A 169 19.50 -5.75 -6.37
CA ILE A 169 20.59 -6.19 -5.49
C ILE A 169 21.67 -5.11 -5.36
N GLU A 170 22.05 -4.45 -6.45
CA GLU A 170 23.01 -3.33 -6.43
C GLU A 170 22.52 -2.16 -5.58
N LYS A 171 21.25 -1.74 -5.77
CA LYS A 171 20.64 -0.67 -4.95
C LYS A 171 20.60 -1.01 -3.47
N LEU A 172 20.23 -2.25 -3.13
CA LEU A 172 20.20 -2.71 -1.74
C LEU A 172 21.59 -2.69 -1.10
N LYS A 173 22.62 -3.11 -1.83
CA LYS A 173 24.02 -3.07 -1.34
C LYS A 173 24.50 -1.67 -1.01
N VAL A 174 24.08 -0.65 -1.76
CA VAL A 174 24.46 0.76 -1.51
C VAL A 174 23.82 1.31 -0.22
N ILE A 175 22.69 0.76 0.20
CA ILE A 175 21.92 1.25 1.37
C ILE A 175 22.32 0.52 2.65
N VAL A 176 22.67 -0.77 2.54
CA VAL A 176 22.98 -1.64 3.69
C VAL A 176 24.48 -1.76 3.94
N GLY A 177 25.33 -1.47 2.95
CA GLY A 177 26.79 -1.46 3.06
C GLY A 177 27.34 -0.12 3.53
#